data_AF-A0A124G6L4-F1
#
_entry.id   AF-A0A124G6L4-F1
#
_cell.length_a   1.000
_cell.length_b   1.000
_cell.length_c   1.000
_cell.angle_alpha   90.00
_cell.angle_beta   90.00
_cell.angle_gamma   90.00
#
_symmetry.space_group_name_H-M   'P 1'
#
loop_
_entity.id
_entity.type
_entity.pdbx_description
1 polymer ?
#
loop_
_entity_poly.entity_id
_entity_poly.type
_entity_poly.pdbx_seq_one_letter_code
_entity_poly.pdbx_strand_id
1 'polypeptide(L)'
;MHFRPESYCIADEPMKPFIDPEEIWELLNRPASTDLEVERVIARSLDKQRLTLQEVAILINAAAPEQIKRIKEGARELKRKIYGNRVVLFAPLYVGNKCSNECTYCGFRASNKSQVRKTLTGEELKREIEVLEDNGQKRLILVYG
;
A
#
# COMPACT_ATOMS: atom_id res chain seq x y z
N MET A 1 -13.86 8.71 -14.90
CA MET A 1 -13.78 7.47 -14.11
C MET A 1 -15.16 7.24 -13.51
N HIS A 2 -15.92 6.26 -14.02
CA HIS A 2 -17.19 5.91 -13.41
C HIS A 2 -16.88 4.99 -12.22
N PHE A 3 -16.78 5.57 -11.02
CA PHE A 3 -16.78 4.78 -9.80
C PHE A 3 -18.22 4.31 -9.57
N ARG A 4 -18.45 3.01 -9.70
CA ARG A 4 -19.68 2.38 -9.25
C ARG A 4 -19.34 1.77 -7.89
N PRO A 5 -19.84 2.33 -6.78
CA PRO A 5 -19.62 1.75 -5.46
C PRO A 5 -20.15 0.32 -5.48
N GLU A 6 -19.36 -0.61 -4.96
CA GLU A 6 -19.84 -1.95 -4.71
C GLU A 6 -20.78 -1.95 -3.51
N SER A 7 -21.69 -2.92 -3.49
CA SER A 7 -22.56 -3.15 -2.34
C SER A 7 -21.84 -4.10 -1.39
N TYR A 8 -21.46 -3.59 -0.23
CA TYR A 8 -20.86 -4.32 0.88
C TYR A 8 -21.85 -4.45 2.04
N CYS A 9 -21.51 -5.23 3.07
CA CYS A 9 -22.34 -5.40 4.25
C CYS A 9 -22.61 -4.07 4.99
N ILE A 10 -21.60 -3.20 5.03
CA ILE A 10 -21.71 -1.84 5.57
C ILE A 10 -21.62 -0.83 4.43
N ALA A 11 -22.53 0.15 4.41
CA ALA A 11 -22.52 1.22 3.43
C ALA A 11 -21.31 2.16 3.62
N ASP A 12 -20.69 2.56 2.51
CA ASP A 12 -19.62 3.57 2.49
C ASP A 12 -20.24 4.98 2.65
N GLU A 13 -20.48 5.36 3.91
CA GLU A 13 -21.03 6.65 4.28
C GLU A 13 -19.94 7.57 4.87
N PRO A 14 -19.87 8.85 4.46
CA PRO A 14 -18.89 9.78 4.99
C PRO A 14 -18.90 9.85 6.52
N MET A 15 -17.71 9.79 7.13
CA MET A 15 -17.51 9.86 8.58
C MET A 15 -18.11 8.70 9.38
N LYS A 16 -18.56 7.62 8.74
CA LYS A 16 -18.99 6.38 9.40
C LYS A 16 -17.97 5.27 9.18
N PRO A 17 -17.78 4.37 10.16
CA PRO A 17 -17.03 3.14 9.93
C PRO A 17 -17.69 2.32 8.82
N PHE A 18 -16.91 1.89 7.82
CA PHE A 18 -17.37 1.12 6.66
C PHE A 18 -16.63 -0.21 6.49
N ILE A 19 -15.78 -0.57 7.45
CA ILE A 19 -15.02 -1.82 7.44
C ILE A 19 -15.78 -2.83 8.28
N ASP A 20 -16.26 -3.89 7.63
CA ASP A 20 -16.87 -5.06 8.25
C ASP A 20 -15.82 -6.19 8.36
N PRO A 21 -15.30 -6.49 9.56
CA PRO A 21 -14.31 -7.56 9.75
C PRO A 21 -14.84 -8.93 9.36
N GLU A 22 -16.10 -9.22 9.68
CA GLU A 22 -16.76 -10.49 9.38
C GLU A 22 -16.87 -10.70 7.87
N GLU A 23 -17.28 -9.69 7.11
CA GLU A 23 -17.29 -9.73 5.64
C GLU A 23 -15.90 -10.04 5.07
N ILE A 24 -14.85 -9.39 5.58
CA ILE A 24 -13.47 -9.64 5.14
C ILE A 24 -13.07 -11.09 5.43
N TRP A 25 -13.33 -11.58 6.64
CA TRP A 25 -12.99 -12.95 7.03
C TRP A 25 -13.77 -14.00 6.25
N GLU A 26 -15.05 -13.76 5.97
CA GLU A 26 -15.87 -14.64 5.12
C GLU A 26 -15.29 -14.77 3.71
N LEU A 27 -14.71 -13.70 3.15
CA LEU A 27 -14.06 -13.73 1.85
C LEU A 27 -12.71 -14.45 1.88
N LEU A 28 -11.89 -14.17 2.89
CA LEU A 28 -10.56 -14.77 3.03
C LEU A 28 -10.63 -16.26 3.39
N ASN A 29 -11.61 -16.69 4.18
CA ASN A 29 -11.77 -18.08 4.62
C ASN A 29 -12.45 -18.99 3.57
N ARG A 30 -12.74 -18.48 2.37
CA ARG A 30 -13.22 -19.31 1.25
C ARG A 30 -12.14 -20.33 0.84
N PRO A 31 -12.53 -21.44 0.20
CA PRO A 31 -11.59 -22.38 -0.38
C PRO A 31 -10.57 -21.69 -1.31
N ALA A 32 -9.42 -22.36 -1.50
CA ALA A 32 -8.40 -21.89 -2.43
C ALA A 32 -9.01 -21.63 -3.81
N SER A 33 -8.57 -20.53 -4.44
CA SER A 33 -9.14 -20.10 -5.71
C SER A 33 -8.79 -21.06 -6.83
N THR A 34 -9.78 -21.29 -7.70
CA THR A 34 -9.59 -22.09 -8.92
C THR A 34 -8.79 -21.31 -9.96
N ASP A 35 -8.17 -22.02 -10.90
CA ASP A 35 -7.44 -21.37 -11.99
C ASP A 35 -8.35 -20.41 -12.76
N LEU A 36 -9.55 -20.86 -13.12
CA LEU A 36 -10.54 -20.07 -13.88
C LEU A 36 -10.88 -18.73 -13.19
N GLU A 37 -11.07 -18.75 -11.87
CA GLU A 37 -11.35 -17.54 -11.10
C GLU A 37 -10.17 -16.56 -11.16
N VAL A 38 -8.94 -17.07 -10.97
CA VAL A 38 -7.72 -16.26 -11.04
C VAL A 38 -7.54 -15.66 -12.43
N GLU A 39 -7.73 -16.43 -13.52
CA GLU A 39 -7.59 -15.88 -14.89
C GLU A 39 -8.61 -14.78 -15.16
N ARG A 40 -9.86 -14.98 -14.72
CA ARG A 40 -10.94 -14.00 -14.90
C ARG A 40 -10.59 -12.68 -14.21
N VAL A 41 -10.10 -12.74 -12.98
CA VAL A 41 -9.72 -11.54 -12.21
C VAL A 41 -8.52 -10.84 -12.85
N ILE A 42 -7.51 -11.60 -13.31
CA ILE A 42 -6.37 -11.03 -14.04
C ILE A 42 -6.84 -10.31 -15.32
N ALA A 43 -7.73 -10.92 -16.10
CA ALA A 43 -8.24 -10.34 -17.33
C ALA A 43 -8.97 -9.00 -17.08
N ARG A 44 -9.81 -8.93 -16.03
CA ARG A 44 -10.46 -7.68 -15.62
C ARG A 44 -9.46 -6.61 -15.21
N SER A 45 -8.43 -6.98 -14.44
CA SER A 45 -7.37 -6.06 -14.04
C SER A 45 -6.60 -5.52 -15.25
N LEU A 46 -6.30 -6.37 -16.24
CA LEU A 46 -5.64 -5.99 -17.49
C LEU A 46 -6.49 -5.06 -18.38
N ASP A 47 -7.82 -5.16 -18.28
CA ASP A 47 -8.78 -4.24 -18.90
C ASP A 47 -8.92 -2.92 -18.12
N LYS A 48 -8.07 -2.69 -17.10
CA LYS A 48 -8.07 -1.49 -16.24
C LYS A 48 -9.39 -1.31 -15.48
N GLN A 49 -10.09 -2.41 -15.21
CA GLN A 49 -11.24 -2.42 -14.33
C GLN A 49 -10.77 -2.52 -12.88
N ARG A 50 -11.38 -1.73 -11.99
CA ARG A 50 -11.16 -1.85 -10.55
C ARG A 50 -11.65 -3.23 -10.10
N LEU A 51 -10.84 -3.90 -9.28
CA LEU A 51 -11.20 -5.19 -8.68
C LEU A 51 -12.08 -4.98 -7.45
N THR A 52 -13.02 -5.91 -7.27
CA THR A 52 -13.90 -5.95 -6.11
C THR A 52 -13.20 -6.51 -4.88
N LEU A 53 -13.76 -6.33 -3.68
CA LEU A 53 -13.21 -6.96 -2.47
C LEU A 53 -13.12 -8.49 -2.62
N GLN A 54 -14.15 -9.10 -3.21
CA GLN A 54 -14.21 -10.54 -3.48
C GLN A 54 -13.17 -10.99 -4.50
N GLU A 55 -12.89 -10.17 -5.52
CA GLU A 55 -11.86 -10.45 -6.52
C GLU A 55 -10.46 -10.30 -5.98
N VAL A 56 -10.23 -9.34 -5.10
CA VAL A 56 -8.95 -9.23 -4.37
C VAL A 56 -8.75 -10.45 -3.48
N ALA A 57 -9.80 -10.92 -2.78
CA ALA A 57 -9.73 -12.15 -1.99
C ALA A 57 -9.39 -13.38 -2.85
N ILE A 58 -9.92 -13.49 -4.07
CA ILE A 58 -9.54 -14.54 -5.02
C ILE A 58 -8.03 -14.52 -5.31
N LEU A 59 -7.44 -13.34 -5.53
CA LEU A 59 -5.99 -13.24 -5.78
C LEU A 59 -5.16 -13.54 -4.53
N ILE A 60 -5.64 -13.19 -3.34
CA ILE A 60 -4.98 -13.49 -2.06
C ILE A 60 -5.01 -15.00 -1.78
N ASN A 61 -6.13 -15.66 -2.08
CA ASN A 61 -6.35 -17.10 -1.84
C ASN A 61 -5.74 -18.00 -2.93
N ALA A 62 -5.09 -17.43 -3.95
CA ALA A 62 -4.35 -18.16 -4.95
C ALA A 62 -3.08 -18.77 -4.35
N ALA A 63 -3.11 -20.08 -4.07
CA ALA A 63 -2.03 -20.80 -3.39
C ALA A 63 -1.09 -21.53 -4.34
N ALA A 64 -1.53 -21.86 -5.56
CA ALA A 64 -0.71 -22.64 -6.48
C ALA A 64 0.41 -21.77 -7.10
N PRO A 65 1.66 -22.28 -7.19
CA PRO A 65 2.78 -21.51 -7.75
C PRO A 65 2.52 -20.90 -9.13
N GLU A 66 1.83 -21.63 -10.04
CA GLU A 66 1.51 -21.09 -11.37
C GLU A 66 0.42 -20.03 -11.36
N GLN A 67 -0.53 -20.07 -10.42
CA GLN A 67 -1.46 -18.96 -10.22
C GLN A 67 -0.69 -17.70 -9.81
N ILE A 68 0.18 -17.82 -8.81
CA ILE A 68 0.99 -16.69 -8.30
C ILE A 68 1.88 -16.11 -9.41
N LYS A 69 2.49 -16.97 -10.23
CA LYS A 69 3.30 -16.55 -11.38
C LYS A 69 2.47 -15.73 -12.37
N ARG A 70 1.28 -16.21 -12.74
CA ARG A 70 0.37 -15.50 -13.65
C ARG A 70 -0.11 -14.17 -13.08
N ILE A 71 -0.39 -14.10 -11.78
CA ILE A 71 -0.72 -12.85 -11.09
C ILE A 71 0.42 -11.84 -11.22
N LYS A 72 1.66 -12.28 -10.95
CA LYS A 72 2.86 -11.44 -11.10
C LYS A 72 3.09 -10.99 -12.54
N GLU A 73 2.85 -11.86 -13.52
CA GLU A 73 2.95 -11.53 -14.95
C GLU A 73 1.89 -10.51 -15.38
N GLY A 74 0.63 -10.71 -14.98
CA GLY A 74 -0.46 -9.76 -15.22
C GLY A 74 -0.17 -8.38 -14.59
N ALA A 75 0.32 -8.35 -13.36
CA ALA A 75 0.73 -7.10 -12.70
C ALA A 75 1.87 -6.38 -13.44
N ARG A 76 2.88 -7.13 -13.93
CA ARG A 76 3.97 -6.55 -14.75
C ARG A 76 3.45 -5.99 -16.07
N GLU A 77 2.54 -6.70 -16.73
CA GLU A 77 1.94 -6.25 -17.98
C GLU A 77 1.12 -4.97 -17.77
N LEU A 78 0.24 -4.95 -16.76
CA LEU A 78 -0.54 -3.77 -16.40
C LEU A 78 0.37 -2.58 -16.07
N LYS A 79 1.44 -2.81 -15.30
CA LYS A 79 2.46 -1.79 -15.00
C LYS A 79 3.06 -1.22 -16.28
N ARG A 80 3.46 -2.06 -17.24
CA ARG A 80 4.02 -1.61 -18.53
C ARG A 80 2.98 -0.86 -19.36
N LYS A 81 1.72 -1.33 -19.42
CA LYS A 81 0.63 -0.67 -20.15
C LYS A 81 0.34 0.74 -19.62
N ILE A 82 0.37 0.95 -18.30
CA ILE A 82 0.04 2.24 -17.68
C ILE A 82 1.28 3.13 -17.53
N TYR A 83 2.36 2.58 -16.97
CA TYR A 83 3.53 3.33 -16.53
C TYR A 83 4.76 3.13 -17.43
N GLY A 84 4.70 2.24 -18.42
CA GLY A 84 5.87 1.87 -19.23
C GLY A 84 7.01 1.35 -18.36
N ASN A 85 8.24 1.74 -18.69
CA ASN A 85 9.44 1.44 -17.88
C ASN A 85 9.78 2.53 -16.87
N ARG A 86 8.93 3.57 -16.71
CA ARG A 86 9.19 4.67 -15.79
C ARG A 86 9.21 4.19 -14.35
N VAL A 87 10.15 4.72 -13.58
CA VAL A 87 10.28 4.56 -12.13
C VAL A 87 10.45 5.97 -11.55
N VAL A 88 9.63 6.32 -10.57
CA VAL A 88 9.71 7.61 -9.88
C VAL A 88 10.55 7.41 -8.63
N LEU A 89 11.59 8.22 -8.46
CA LEU A 89 12.42 8.23 -7.27
C LEU A 89 11.94 9.32 -6.30
N PHE A 90 12.05 9.02 -5.01
CA PHE A 90 11.85 9.96 -3.92
C PHE A 90 12.76 9.57 -2.76
N ALA A 91 13.07 10.52 -1.88
CA ALA A 91 13.83 10.28 -0.66
C ALA A 91 12.97 10.56 0.58
N PRO A 92 12.97 9.67 1.60
CA PRO A 92 12.40 10.00 2.89
C PRO A 92 13.31 10.99 3.64
N LEU A 93 12.72 12.01 4.26
CA LEU A 93 13.40 12.95 5.14
C LEU A 93 12.81 12.83 6.54
N TYR A 94 13.57 12.21 7.44
CA TYR A 94 13.18 12.03 8.85
C TYR A 94 13.43 13.33 9.62
N VAL A 95 12.37 14.10 9.85
CA VAL A 95 12.46 15.41 10.53
C VAL A 95 12.59 15.26 12.04
N GLY A 96 12.00 14.20 12.61
CA GLY A 96 12.18 13.89 14.01
C GLY A 96 11.56 12.57 14.42
N ASN A 97 12.03 12.02 15.54
CA ASN A 97 11.64 10.68 16.01
C ASN A 97 10.96 10.68 17.39
N LYS A 98 10.58 11.85 17.90
CA LYS A 98 9.77 11.95 19.11
C LYS A 98 8.33 11.59 18.76
N CYS A 99 7.77 10.58 19.42
CA CYS A 99 6.41 10.08 19.19
C CYS A 99 5.74 9.88 20.55
N SER A 100 4.43 10.11 20.65
CA SER A 100 3.60 9.83 21.83
C SER A 100 2.95 8.45 21.80
N ASN A 101 3.00 7.76 20.67
CA ASN A 101 2.31 6.49 20.47
C ASN A 101 3.12 5.28 20.96
N GLU A 102 2.42 4.18 21.20
CA GLU A 102 2.97 2.89 21.64
C GLU A 102 2.79 1.77 20.59
N CYS A 103 3.03 2.10 19.32
CA CYS A 103 2.94 1.11 18.25
C CYS A 103 3.95 -0.03 18.50
N THR A 104 3.47 -1.25 18.69
CA THR A 104 4.28 -2.43 19.06
C THR A 104 5.34 -2.76 18.02
N TYR A 105 5.10 -2.41 16.76
CA TYR A 105 5.97 -2.60 15.61
C TYR A 105 6.95 -1.43 15.34
N CYS A 106 6.86 -0.32 16.08
CA CYS A 106 7.59 0.90 15.73
C CYS A 106 8.77 1.19 16.67
N GLY A 107 9.95 1.45 16.09
CA GLY A 107 11.14 1.87 16.84
C GLY A 107 10.99 3.24 17.51
N PHE A 108 10.13 4.12 17.01
CA PHE A 108 9.88 5.44 17.58
C PHE A 108 8.92 5.44 18.77
N ARG A 109 8.31 4.29 19.11
CA ARG A 109 7.34 4.20 20.22
C ARG A 109 7.86 4.86 21.50
N ALA A 110 6.99 5.51 22.26
CA ALA A 110 7.38 6.41 23.35
C ALA A 110 8.14 5.68 24.49
N SER A 111 7.83 4.40 24.72
CA SER A 111 8.47 3.51 25.69
C SER A 111 9.89 3.11 25.31
N ASN A 112 10.30 3.25 24.04
CA ASN A 112 11.65 2.90 23.61
C ASN A 112 12.67 3.96 24.08
N LYS A 113 13.24 3.78 25.27
CA LYS A 113 14.20 4.72 25.88
C LYS A 113 15.64 4.53 25.39
N SER A 114 15.94 3.48 24.64
CA SER A 114 17.28 3.30 24.04
C SER A 114 17.52 4.18 22.82
N GLN A 115 16.46 4.78 22.26
CA GLN A 115 16.55 5.71 21.13
C GLN A 115 16.85 7.14 21.60
N VAL A 116 17.87 7.74 21.01
CA VAL A 116 18.15 9.17 21.15
C VAL A 116 17.05 9.95 20.43
N ARG A 117 16.35 10.83 21.17
CA ARG A 117 15.27 11.64 20.60
C ARG A 117 15.85 12.89 19.95
N LYS A 118 15.50 13.10 18.69
CA LYS A 118 15.96 14.22 17.88
C LYS A 118 14.82 14.76 17.03
N THR A 119 14.73 16.07 16.98
CA THR A 119 14.01 16.83 15.97
C THR A 119 15.04 17.76 15.33
N LEU A 120 15.07 17.79 14.00
CA LEU A 120 15.98 18.67 13.27
C LEU A 120 15.60 20.13 13.55
N THR A 121 16.60 20.96 13.78
CA THR A 121 16.42 22.42 13.76
C THR A 121 16.21 22.89 12.31
N GLY A 122 15.77 24.14 12.12
CA GLY A 122 15.64 24.71 10.77
C GLY A 122 16.95 24.66 9.97
N GLU A 123 18.09 24.93 10.62
CA GLU A 123 19.42 24.86 10.00
C GLU A 123 19.86 23.42 9.68
N GLU A 124 19.54 22.45 10.54
CA GLU A 124 19.77 21.03 10.23
C GLU A 124 18.90 20.56 9.06
N LEU A 125 17.63 20.93 9.05
CA LEU A 125 16.70 20.59 7.98
C LEU A 125 17.17 21.17 6.63
N LYS A 126 17.61 22.43 6.62
CA LYS A 126 18.17 23.07 5.43
C LYS A 126 19.37 22.29 4.89
N ARG A 127 20.31 21.90 5.76
CA ARG A 127 21.49 21.10 5.37
C ARG A 127 21.11 19.73 4.81
N GLU A 128 20.16 19.04 5.42
CA GLU A 128 19.66 17.75 4.90
C GLU A 128 19.01 17.92 3.52
N ILE A 129 18.23 18.99 3.33
CA ILE A 129 17.60 19.30 2.02
C ILE A 129 18.67 19.59 0.96
N GLU A 130 19.66 20.42 1.26
CA GLU A 130 20.77 20.75 0.34
C GLU A 130 21.49 19.47 -0.11
N VAL A 131 21.82 18.56 0.82
CA VAL A 131 22.43 17.27 0.51
C VAL A 131 21.51 16.40 -0.38
N LEU A 132 20.20 16.39 -0.12
CA LEU A 132 19.25 15.63 -0.93
C LEU A 132 19.13 16.21 -2.35
N GLU A 133 19.13 17.54 -2.47
CA GLU A 133 19.09 18.24 -3.75
C GLU A 133 20.33 17.97 -4.59
N ASP A 134 21.52 18.01 -3.98
CA ASP A 134 22.82 17.69 -4.58
C ASP A 134 22.88 16.22 -5.05
N ASN A 135 22.24 15.31 -4.31
CA ASN A 135 22.05 13.92 -4.72
C ASN A 135 20.99 13.72 -5.82
N GLY A 136 20.47 14.80 -6.40
CA GLY A 136 19.51 14.77 -7.50
C GLY A 136 18.07 14.50 -7.08
N GLN A 137 17.76 14.48 -5.78
CA GLN A 137 16.38 14.29 -5.31
C GLN A 137 15.54 15.51 -5.63
N LYS A 138 14.28 15.26 -6.04
CA LYS A 138 13.30 16.31 -6.39
C LYS A 138 11.91 16.05 -5.78
N ARG A 139 11.77 14.94 -5.04
CA ARG A 139 10.55 14.52 -4.36
C ARG A 139 10.93 13.99 -2.99
N LEU A 140 10.35 14.56 -1.96
CA LEU A 140 10.60 14.16 -0.58
C LEU A 140 9.33 13.64 0.07
N ILE A 141 9.49 12.65 0.96
CA ILE A 141 8.46 12.26 1.91
C ILE A 141 8.94 12.70 3.29
N LEU A 142 8.21 13.64 3.89
CA LEU A 142 8.49 14.06 5.27
C LEU A 142 7.99 12.98 6.22
N VAL A 143 8.88 12.53 7.11
CA VAL A 143 8.60 11.48 8.09
C VAL A 143 8.88 12.02 9.48
N TYR A 144 7.92 11.87 10.38
CA TYR A 144 8.07 12.18 11.80
C TYR A 144 7.17 11.27 12.66
N GLY A 145 7.53 11.16 13.93
CA GLY A 145 6.78 10.41 14.94
C GLY A 145 5.54 11.13 15.47
#